data_AF-A0A7K3TBW6-F1
#
_entry.id   AF-A0A7K3TBW6-F1
#
_cell.length_a   1.000
_cell.length_b   1.000
_cell.length_c   1.000
_cell.angle_alpha   90.00
_cell.angle_beta   90.00
_cell.angle_gamma   90.00
#
_symmetry.space_group_name_H-M   'P 1'
#
loop_
_entity.id
_entity.type
_entity.pdbx_description
1 polymer ?
#
loop_
_entity_poly.entity_id
_entity_poly.type
_entity_poly.pdbx_seq_one_letter_code
_entity_poly.pdbx_strand_id
1 'polypeptide(L)' 'MPYPTKMVSALTGVSAHQLRRLRCKGVIAPSRGRDGEYLYSFDDLWYCVFLRNYAHIFQLKK' A
#
# COMPACT_ATOMS: atom_id res chain seq x y z
N MET A 1 10.84 -7.82 -7.16
CA MET A 1 11.39 -6.45 -7.29
C MET A 1 10.64 -5.52 -6.34
N PRO A 2 11.32 -4.61 -5.62
CA PRO A 2 10.66 -3.62 -4.78
C PRO A 2 10.09 -2.45 -5.61
N TYR A 3 8.92 -1.95 -5.22
CA TYR A 3 8.19 -0.87 -5.89
C TYR A 3 8.19 0.39 -5.03
N PRO A 4 8.62 1.56 -5.52
CA PRO A 4 8.54 2.81 -4.78
C PRO A 4 7.09 3.29 -4.58
N THR A 5 6.82 4.05 -3.51
CA THR A 5 5.47 4.58 -3.19
C THR A 5 4.76 5.22 -4.39
N LYS A 6 5.46 6.04 -5.19
CA LYS A 6 4.89 6.71 -6.38
C LYS A 6 4.42 5.70 -7.42
N MET A 7 5.20 4.65 -7.65
CA MET A 7 4.88 3.58 -8.59
C MET A 7 3.70 2.74 -8.11
N VAL A 8 3.68 2.37 -6.82
CA VAL A 8 2.54 1.66 -6.23
C VAL A 8 1.26 2.48 -6.37
N SER A 9 1.32 3.78 -6.12
CA SER A 9 0.17 4.66 -6.24
C SER A 9 -0.36 4.71 -7.67
N ALA A 10 0.53 4.81 -8.67
CA ALA A 10 0.15 4.80 -10.08
C ALA A 10 -0.43 3.44 -10.54
N LEU A 11 0.16 2.33 -10.13
CA LEU A 11 -0.27 0.98 -10.55
C LEU A 11 -1.59 0.56 -9.89
N THR A 12 -1.73 0.84 -8.61
CA THR A 12 -2.86 0.35 -7.82
C THR A 12 -4.02 1.35 -7.78
N GLY A 13 -3.79 2.62 -8.13
CA GLY A 13 -4.77 3.69 -7.95
C GLY A 13 -5.04 4.06 -6.48
N VAL A 14 -4.24 3.52 -5.55
CA VAL A 14 -4.31 3.85 -4.12
C VAL A 14 -3.47 5.10 -3.86
N SER A 15 -4.03 6.11 -3.20
CA SER A 15 -3.30 7.35 -2.90
C SER A 15 -2.16 7.12 -1.89
N ALA A 16 -1.11 7.94 -1.95
CA ALA A 16 -0.01 7.89 -0.98
C ALA A 16 -0.50 8.03 0.48
N HIS A 17 -1.58 8.78 0.71
CA HIS A 17 -2.21 8.89 2.02
C HIS A 17 -2.84 7.56 2.47
N GLN A 18 -3.55 6.87 1.59
CA GLN A 18 -4.11 5.54 1.89
C GLN A 18 -2.99 4.52 2.16
N LEU A 19 -1.92 4.51 1.35
CA LEU A 19 -0.74 3.65 1.59
C LEU A 19 -0.13 3.92 2.98
N ARG A 20 0.00 5.19 3.37
CA ARG A 20 0.44 5.55 4.73
C ARG A 20 -0.50 5.00 5.80
N ARG A 21 -1.82 5.11 5.63
CA ARG A 21 -2.79 4.55 6.60
C ARG A 21 -2.68 3.04 6.71
N LEU A 22 -2.56 2.32 5.59
CA LEU A 22 -2.41 0.87 5.57
C LEU A 22 -1.14 0.44 6.32
N ARG A 23 -0.02 1.16 6.09
CA ARG A 23 1.22 0.94 6.84
C ARG A 23 1.07 1.22 8.33
N CYS A 24 0.44 2.34 8.72
CA CYS A 24 0.21 2.66 10.13
C CYS A 24 -0.70 1.64 10.83
N LYS A 25 -1.59 0.98 10.10
CA LYS A 25 -2.42 -0.13 10.61
C LYS A 25 -1.71 -1.49 10.59
N GLY A 26 -0.48 -1.57 10.08
CA GLY A 26 0.25 -2.83 9.93
C GLY A 26 -0.30 -3.77 8.85
N VAL A 27 -1.18 -3.28 7.96
CA VAL A 27 -1.78 -4.10 6.90
C VAL A 27 -0.77 -4.41 5.79
N ILE A 28 0.13 -3.46 5.53
CA ILE A 28 1.26 -3.62 4.61
C ILE A 28 2.53 -3.18 5.34
N ALA A 29 3.65 -3.85 5.06
CA ALA A 29 4.91 -3.64 5.76
C ALA A 29 6.06 -3.46 4.75
N PRO A 30 6.08 -2.34 4.00
CA PRO A 30 7.14 -2.07 3.05
C PRO A 30 8.49 -1.94 3.76
N SER A 31 9.55 -2.38 3.09
CA SER A 31 10.92 -2.17 3.56
C SER A 31 11.35 -0.72 3.34
N ARG A 32 12.42 -0.31 4.03
CA ARG A 32 13.07 0.99 3.82
C ARG A 32 14.25 0.80 2.87
N GLY A 33 14.29 1.62 1.82
CA GLY A 33 15.44 1.74 0.93
C GLY A 33 16.59 2.52 1.57
N ARG A 34 17.69 2.66 0.82
CA ARG A 34 18.92 3.31 1.32
C ARG A 34 18.73 4.79 1.61
N ASP A 35 17.85 5.46 0.87
CA ASP A 35 17.55 6.89 1.04
C ASP A 35 16.33 7.12 1.95
N GLY A 36 15.90 6.05 2.66
CA GLY A 36 14.73 6.08 3.54
C GLY A 36 13.40 6.05 2.79
N GLU A 37 13.38 5.83 1.48
CA GLU A 37 12.15 5.62 0.72
C GLU A 37 11.45 4.31 1.12
N TYR A 38 10.13 4.24 0.95
CA TYR A 38 9.38 2.99 1.15
C TYR A 38 9.37 2.17 -0.13
N LEU A 39 9.78 0.91 0.02
CA LEU A 39 9.91 -0.11 -1.01
C LEU A 39 8.91 -1.23 -0.73
N TYR A 40 7.90 -1.34 -1.60
CA TYR A 40 6.79 -2.28 -1.45
C TYR A 40 7.08 -3.58 -2.21
N SER A 41 6.66 -4.72 -1.67
CA SER A 41 6.73 -6.01 -2.36
C SER A 41 5.59 -6.17 -3.35
N PHE A 42 5.65 -7.20 -4.20
CA PHE A 42 4.52 -7.55 -5.06
C PHE A 42 3.26 -7.91 -4.24
N ASP A 43 3.44 -8.55 -3.08
CA ASP A 43 2.33 -8.90 -2.18
C ASP A 43 1.64 -7.64 -1.64
N ASP A 44 2.42 -6.61 -1.27
CA ASP A 44 1.87 -5.32 -0.85
C ASP A 44 1.01 -4.69 -1.96
N LEU A 45 1.44 -4.77 -3.23
CA LEU A 45 0.65 -4.28 -4.37
C LEU A 45 -0.66 -5.07 -4.50
N TRP A 46 -0.59 -6.39 -4.40
CA TRP A 46 -1.76 -7.25 -4.49
C TRP A 46 -2.78 -6.91 -3.40
N TYR A 47 -2.31 -6.75 -2.15
CA TYR A 47 -3.15 -6.28 -1.04
C TYR A 47 -3.73 -4.89 -1.28
N CYS A 48 -2.97 -3.96 -1.85
CA CYS A 48 -3.47 -2.62 -2.18
C CYS A 48 -4.61 -2.68 -3.22
N VAL A 49 -4.47 -3.49 -4.27
CA VAL A 49 -5.50 -3.69 -5.29
C VAL A 49 -6.72 -4.39 -4.71
N PHE A 50 -6.50 -5.46 -3.92
CA PHE A 50 -7.55 -6.19 -3.23
C PHE A 50 -8.36 -5.24 -2.34
N LEU A 51 -7.71 -4.50 -1.44
CA LEU A 51 -8.39 -3.56 -0.55
C LEU A 51 -9.09 -2.44 -1.30
N ARG A 52 -8.54 -1.93 -2.42
CA ARG A 52 -9.23 -0.93 -3.23
C ARG A 52 -10.55 -1.46 -3.78
N ASN A 53 -10.55 -2.67 -4.34
CA ASN A 53 -11.73 -3.25 -4.98
C ASN A 53 -12.74 -3.77 -3.94
N TYR A 54 -12.27 -4.26 -2.79
CA TYR A 54 -13.10 -4.86 -1.74
C TYR A 54 -13.31 -3.97 -0.50
N ALA A 55 -12.89 -2.70 -0.53
CA ALA A 55 -13.04 -1.75 0.59
C ALA A 55 -14.49 -1.64 1.11
N HIS A 56 -15.47 -1.82 0.21
CA HIS A 56 -16.89 -1.80 0.54
C HIS A 56 -17.33 -3.03 1.37
N ILE A 57 -16.68 -4.17 1.19
CA ILE A 57 -16.92 -5.40 1.96
C ILE A 57 -16.31 -5.28 3.35
N PHE A 58 -15.13 -4.68 3.44
CA PHE A 58 -14.38 -4.65 4.69
C PHE A 58 -14.82 -3.56 5.67
N GLN A 59 -15.84 -2.73 5.36
CA GLN A 59 -16.33 -1.58 6.15
C GLN A 59 -15.51 -1.42 7.44
N LEU A 60 -14.31 -0.84 7.30
CA LEU A 60 -13.43 -0.62 8.42
C LEU A 60 -14.11 0.47 9.24
N LYS A 61 -15.05 0.05 10.11
CA LYS A 61 -15.86 0.92 10.95
C LYS A 61 -14.91 1.87 11.67
N LYS A 62 -15.26 3.15 11.58
CA LYS A 62 -14.55 4.26 12.19
C LYS A 62 -14.36 4.05 13.68
#